data_AF-A0A4R3LM16-F1
#
_entry.id   AF-A0A4R3LM16-F1
#
_cell.length_a   1.000
_cell.length_b   1.000
_cell.length_c   1.000
_cell.angle_alpha   90.00
_cell.angle_beta   90.00
_cell.angle_gamma   90.00
#
_symmetry.space_group_name_H-M   'P 1'
#
loop_
_entity.id
_entity.type
_entity.pdbx_description
1 polymer ?
#
loop_
_entity_poly.entity_id
_entity_poly.type
_entity_poly.pdbx_seq_one_letter_code
_entity_poly.pdbx_strand_id
1 'polypeptide(L)'
;MRMDLDGDNRVSLAEFRDYMSRGFRSRDLDGNGILQGAELPDPGARPLRLADHLERLAEAFARQDRNGDGWLDAAELAAPPR
;
A
#
# COMPACT_ATOMS: atom_id res chain seq x y z
N MET A 1 -15.08 -6.57 -3.03
CA MET A 1 -13.99 -5.56 -3.06
C MET A 1 -12.75 -6.23 -3.63
N ARG A 2 -11.84 -5.53 -4.33
CA ARG A 2 -10.68 -6.14 -5.03
C ARG A 2 -9.38 -6.17 -4.19
N MET A 3 -9.48 -5.69 -2.94
CA MET A 3 -8.42 -5.63 -1.93
C MET A 3 -8.46 -6.82 -0.96
N ASP A 4 -9.65 -7.20 -0.52
CA ASP A 4 -9.92 -8.41 0.28
C ASP A 4 -9.63 -9.66 -0.57
N LEU A 5 -8.57 -10.40 -0.21
CA LEU A 5 -8.06 -11.56 -0.95
C LEU A 5 -8.57 -12.87 -0.35
N ASP A 6 -8.83 -12.92 0.95
CA ASP A 6 -9.29 -14.12 1.65
C ASP A 6 -10.83 -14.20 1.80
N GLY A 7 -11.53 -13.10 1.50
CA GLY A 7 -12.99 -13.00 1.47
C GLY A 7 -13.61 -12.78 2.84
N ASP A 8 -12.87 -12.31 3.83
CA ASP A 8 -13.34 -12.12 5.21
C ASP A 8 -14.12 -10.81 5.44
N ASN A 9 -14.32 -10.01 4.38
CA ASN A 9 -14.94 -8.66 4.38
C ASN A 9 -14.15 -7.60 5.15
N ARG A 10 -12.88 -7.85 5.44
CA ARG A 10 -11.94 -6.90 6.01
C ARG A 10 -10.69 -6.87 5.14
N VAL A 11 -9.77 -5.99 5.49
CA VAL A 11 -8.48 -5.90 4.83
C VAL A 11 -7.40 -5.89 5.90
N SER A 12 -6.56 -6.92 5.90
CA SER A 12 -5.35 -6.97 6.72
C SER A 12 -4.30 -5.99 6.24
N LEU A 13 -3.34 -5.66 7.10
CA LEU A 13 -2.13 -4.93 6.69
C LEU A 13 -1.39 -5.63 5.54
N ALA A 14 -1.38 -6.97 5.51
CA ALA A 14 -0.72 -7.73 4.45
C ALA A 14 -1.41 -7.52 3.10
N GLU A 15 -2.74 -7.61 3.07
CA GLU A 15 -3.54 -7.40 1.86
C GLU A 15 -3.51 -5.95 1.40
N PHE A 16 -3.56 -5.01 2.35
CA PHE A 16 -3.42 -3.58 2.07
C PHE A 16 -2.07 -3.27 1.42
N ARG A 17 -0.97 -3.79 2.01
CA ARG A 17 0.38 -3.67 1.46
C ARG A 17 0.49 -4.34 0.09
N ASP A 18 -0.08 -5.53 -0.06
CA ASP A 18 -0.02 -6.27 -1.31
C ASP A 18 -0.71 -5.51 -2.44
N TYR A 19 -1.95 -5.08 -2.20
CA TYR A 19 -2.76 -4.33 -3.14
C TYR A 19 -2.11 -3.01 -3.54
N MET A 20 -1.68 -2.21 -2.57
CA MET A 20 -1.08 -0.90 -2.84
C MET A 20 0.30 -1.02 -3.50
N SER A 21 1.06 -2.07 -3.18
CA SER A 21 2.38 -2.33 -3.79
C SER A 21 2.30 -2.98 -5.17
N ARG A 22 1.11 -3.35 -5.70
CA ARG A 22 0.99 -3.87 -7.08
C ARG A 22 1.47 -2.86 -8.12
N GLY A 23 1.13 -1.59 -7.94
CA GLY A 23 1.58 -0.51 -8.84
C GLY A 23 3.07 -0.23 -8.77
N PHE A 24 3.69 -0.52 -7.61
CA PHE A 24 5.14 -0.45 -7.42
C PHE A 24 5.81 -1.63 -8.14
N ARG A 25 5.37 -2.86 -7.84
CA ARG A 25 5.91 -4.09 -8.45
C ARG A 25 5.73 -4.15 -9.96
N SER A 26 4.70 -3.53 -10.50
CA SER A 26 4.53 -3.41 -11.95
C SER A 26 5.55 -2.46 -12.61
N ARG A 27 6.20 -1.59 -11.83
CA ARG A 27 7.20 -0.62 -12.32
C ARG A 27 8.64 -0.98 -11.95
N ASP A 28 8.81 -1.77 -10.89
CA ASP A 28 10.08 -2.32 -10.45
C ASP A 28 10.47 -3.44 -11.42
N LEU A 29 11.08 -3.05 -12.54
CA LEU A 29 11.34 -3.94 -13.67
C LEU A 29 12.52 -4.85 -13.37
N ASP A 30 13.50 -4.35 -12.62
CA ASP A 30 14.65 -5.12 -12.19
C ASP A 30 14.41 -5.91 -10.89
N GLY A 31 13.32 -5.61 -10.17
CA GLY A 31 12.91 -6.32 -8.95
C GLY A 31 13.83 -6.04 -7.77
N ASN A 32 14.56 -4.92 -7.78
CA ASN A 32 15.48 -4.53 -6.72
C ASN A 32 14.75 -3.92 -5.51
N GLY A 33 13.44 -3.67 -5.60
CA GLY A 33 12.63 -3.04 -4.56
C GLY A 33 12.82 -1.52 -4.45
N ILE A 34 13.27 -0.85 -5.50
CA ILE A 34 13.59 0.58 -5.57
C ILE A 34 13.26 1.09 -6.98
N LEU A 35 12.21 1.90 -7.11
CA LEU A 35 11.95 2.59 -8.37
C LEU A 35 12.93 3.74 -8.56
N GLN A 36 13.73 3.70 -9.63
CA GLN A 36 14.67 4.75 -9.97
C GLN A 36 14.82 4.94 -11.49
N GLY A 37 15.23 6.16 -11.89
CA GLY A 37 15.49 6.48 -13.30
C GLY A 37 14.29 6.22 -14.21
N ALA A 38 14.40 5.22 -15.08
CA ALA A 38 13.36 4.86 -16.05
C ALA A 38 12.15 4.13 -15.42
N GLU A 39 12.28 3.62 -14.20
CA GLU A 39 11.20 2.94 -13.47
C GLU A 39 10.26 3.94 -12.78
N LEU A 40 10.72 5.17 -12.59
CA LEU A 40 9.91 6.24 -12.03
C LEU A 40 8.94 6.78 -13.09
N PRO A 41 7.73 7.17 -12.67
CA PRO A 41 6.77 7.83 -13.57
C PRO A 41 7.28 9.18 -14.08
N ASP A 42 8.18 9.82 -13.33
CA ASP A 42 8.92 11.00 -13.74
C ASP A 42 10.44 10.70 -13.60
N PRO A 43 11.22 10.76 -14.68
CA PRO A 43 12.67 10.52 -14.65
C PRO A 43 13.45 11.44 -13.69
N GLY A 44 12.87 12.59 -13.31
CA GLY A 44 13.45 13.53 -12.34
C GLY A 44 12.99 13.32 -10.90
N ALA A 45 12.09 12.36 -10.64
CA ALA A 45 11.61 12.09 -9.29
C ALA A 45 12.70 11.43 -8.42
N ARG A 46 12.55 11.57 -7.10
CA ARG A 46 13.45 10.89 -6.17
C ARG A 46 13.20 9.38 -6.18
N PRO A 47 14.25 8.56 -6.03
CA PRO A 47 14.11 7.12 -5.91
C PRO A 47 13.11 6.77 -4.81
N LEU A 48 12.17 5.87 -5.11
CA LEU A 48 11.19 5.40 -4.14
C LEU A 48 11.53 3.96 -3.75
N ARG A 49 11.89 3.74 -2.49
CA ARG A 49 12.15 2.40 -1.96
C ARG A 49 10.84 1.73 -1.58
N LEU A 50 10.74 0.43 -1.86
CA LEU A 50 9.62 -0.39 -1.44
C LEU A 50 9.51 -0.42 0.09
N ALA A 51 10.64 -0.47 0.81
CA ALA A 51 10.65 -0.38 2.27
C ALA A 51 9.94 0.89 2.77
N ASP A 52 10.37 2.07 2.31
CA ASP A 52 9.75 3.35 2.67
C ASP A 52 8.27 3.41 2.27
N HIS A 53 7.92 2.81 1.12
CA HIS A 53 6.55 2.70 0.66
C HIS A 53 5.71 1.84 1.62
N LEU A 54 6.21 0.69 2.04
CA LEU A 54 5.54 -0.22 2.96
C LEU A 54 5.37 0.40 4.35
N GLU A 55 6.36 1.14 4.85
CA GLU A 55 6.24 1.87 6.11
C GLU A 55 5.14 2.93 6.04
N ARG A 56 5.11 3.73 4.97
CA ARG A 56 4.04 4.72 4.75
C ARG A 56 2.66 4.09 4.65
N LEU A 57 2.57 2.91 4.02
CA LEU A 57 1.33 2.16 3.95
C LEU A 57 0.91 1.64 5.33
N ALA A 58 1.84 1.18 6.16
CA ALA A 58 1.55 0.76 7.53
C ALA A 58 1.06 1.94 8.39
N GLU A 59 1.68 3.11 8.26
CA GLU A 59 1.20 4.32 8.94
C GLU A 59 -0.18 4.76 8.44
N ALA A 60 -0.41 4.72 7.12
CA ALA A 60 -1.70 5.05 6.54
C ALA A 60 -2.79 4.08 7.00
N PHE A 61 -2.47 2.78 7.06
CA PHE A 61 -3.32 1.75 7.60
C PHE A 61 -3.67 2.03 9.07
N ALA A 62 -2.68 2.31 9.91
CA ALA A 62 -2.90 2.62 11.32
C ALA A 62 -3.72 3.91 11.54
N ARG A 63 -3.66 4.86 10.61
CA ARG A 63 -4.52 6.06 10.63
C ARG A 63 -5.97 5.75 10.21
N GLN A 64 -6.15 4.73 9.38
CA GLN A 64 -7.44 4.31 8.85
C GLN A 64 -8.15 3.34 9.81
N ASP A 65 -7.39 2.51 10.53
CA ASP A 65 -7.83 1.59 11.58
C ASP A 65 -8.21 2.41 12.82
N ARG A 66 -9.49 2.76 12.91
CA ARG A 66 -10.01 3.67 13.95
C ARG A 66 -10.34 2.92 15.20
N ASN A 67 -10.72 1.65 15.07
CA ASN A 67 -11.07 0.79 16.19
C ASN A 67 -9.82 0.14 16.83
N GLY A 68 -8.68 0.12 16.14
CA GLY A 68 -7.41 -0.41 16.60
C GLY A 68 -7.35 -1.92 16.63
N ASP A 69 -8.17 -2.62 15.83
CA ASP A 69 -8.26 -4.08 15.81
C ASP A 69 -7.22 -4.74 14.90
N GLY A 70 -6.47 -3.94 14.12
CA GLY A 70 -5.44 -4.40 13.19
C GLY A 70 -5.97 -4.76 11.80
N TRP A 71 -7.24 -4.43 11.51
CA TRP A 71 -7.93 -4.66 10.25
C TRP A 71 -8.58 -3.36 9.77
N LEU A 72 -8.88 -3.29 8.47
CA LEU A 72 -9.75 -2.23 7.95
C LEU A 72 -11.06 -2.85 7.50
N ASP A 73 -12.13 -2.49 8.17
CA ASP A 73 -13.47 -2.82 7.71
C ASP A 73 -13.95 -1.90 6.58
N ALA A 74 -15.09 -2.23 5.98
CA ALA A 74 -15.67 -1.43 4.90
C ALA A 74 -15.99 0.03 5.30
N ALA A 75 -16.33 0.28 6.58
CA ALA A 75 -16.63 1.62 7.08
C ALA A 75 -15.35 2.42 7.30
N GLU A 76 -14.28 1.77 7.76
CA GLU A 76 -12.95 2.34 7.91
C GLU A 76 -12.34 2.65 6.54
N LEU A 77 -12.41 1.75 5.56
CA LEU A 77 -11.98 2.02 4.17
C LEU A 77 -12.76 3.15 3.50
N ALA A 78 -14.05 3.28 3.81
CA ALA A 78 -14.88 4.36 3.28
C ALA A 78 -14.65 5.71 3.97
N ALA A 79 -14.00 5.73 5.13
CA ALA A 79 -13.69 6.97 5.83
C ALA A 79 -12.56 7.70 5.10
N PRO A 80 -12.74 8.98 4.72
CA PRO A 80 -11.63 9.77 4.19
C PRO A 80 -10.57 9.95 5.29
N PRO A 81 -9.27 9.85 4.95
CA PRO A 81 -8.19 10.16 5.89
C PRO A 81 -8.34 11.62 6.35
N ARG A 82 -8.31 11.86 7.67
CA ARG A 82 -8.40 13.20 8.27
C ARG A 82 -7.03 13.83 8.44
#